data_AF-A0A421B5C1-F1
#
_entry.id   AF-A0A421B5C1-F1
#
_cell.length_a   1.000
_cell.length_b   1.000
_cell.length_c   1.000
_cell.angle_alpha   90.00
_cell.angle_beta   90.00
_cell.angle_gamma   90.00
#
_symmetry.space_group_name_H-M   'P 1'
#
loop_
_entity.id
_entity.type
_entity.pdbx_description
1 polymer ?
#
loop_
_entity_poly.entity_id
_entity_poly.type
_entity_poly.pdbx_seq_one_letter_code
_entity_poly.pdbx_strand_id
1 'polypeptide(L)' 'MSPPPTPPPQPAEPPKRRRPTLDEIFGDVLPDTTTDERDPSPTQPPTDDWYHHNRPPHHGG' A
#
# COMPACT_ATOMS: atom_id res chain seq x y z
N MET A 1 -53.11 -7.69 -23.33
CA MET A 1 -51.82 -6.98 -23.25
C MET A 1 -50.69 -7.99 -23.38
N SER A 2 -49.69 -7.71 -24.23
CA SER A 2 -48.45 -8.50 -24.28
C SER A 2 -47.50 -8.07 -23.15
N PRO A 3 -46.73 -8.99 -22.54
CA PRO A 3 -45.73 -8.62 -21.55
C PRO A 3 -44.56 -7.87 -22.20
N PRO A 4 -43.86 -6.99 -21.45
CA PRO A 4 -42.70 -6.30 -21.96
C PRO A 4 -41.55 -7.29 -22.24
N PRO A 5 -40.65 -6.96 -23.19
CA PRO A 5 -39.50 -7.79 -23.50
C PRO A 5 -38.51 -7.87 -22.33
N THR A 6 -37.95 -9.05 -22.10
CA THR A 6 -36.90 -9.27 -21.10
C THR A 6 -35.61 -8.54 -21.52
N PRO A 7 -34.99 -7.73 -20.63
CA PRO A 7 -33.71 -7.09 -20.94
C PRO A 7 -32.60 -8.12 -21.15
N PRO A 8 -31.61 -7.82 -22.01
CA PRO A 8 -30.48 -8.71 -22.24
C PRO A 8 -29.65 -8.92 -20.97
N PRO A 9 -28.95 -10.06 -20.83
CA PRO A 9 -28.09 -10.31 -19.68
C PRO A 9 -26.98 -9.25 -19.61
N GLN A 10 -26.89 -8.57 -18.48
CA GLN A 10 -25.82 -7.59 -18.25
C GLN A 10 -24.48 -8.34 -18.07
N PRO A 11 -23.36 -7.80 -18.58
CA PRO A 11 -22.03 -8.34 -18.30
C PRO A 11 -21.79 -8.40 -16.80
N ALA A 12 -21.31 -9.53 -16.29
CA ALA A 12 -20.93 -9.67 -14.89
C ALA A 12 -19.78 -8.70 -14.57
N GLU A 13 -19.88 -7.99 -13.43
CA GLU A 13 -18.77 -7.16 -12.97
C GLU A 13 -17.52 -8.03 -12.76
N PRO A 14 -16.33 -7.53 -13.13
CA PRO A 14 -15.09 -8.24 -12.85
C PRO A 14 -14.92 -8.40 -11.32
N PRO A 15 -14.32 -9.51 -10.87
CA PRO A 15 -14.13 -9.75 -9.44
C PRO A 15 -13.32 -8.61 -8.82
N LYS A 16 -13.86 -7.98 -7.77
CA LYS A 16 -13.16 -6.97 -6.99
C LYS A 16 -11.91 -7.58 -6.37
N ARG A 17 -10.74 -7.01 -6.66
CA ARG A 17 -9.50 -7.39 -5.98
C ARG A 17 -9.64 -7.07 -4.49
N ARG A 18 -9.36 -8.06 -3.64
CA ARG A 18 -9.35 -7.90 -2.18
C ARG A 18 -8.19 -6.98 -1.80
N ARG A 19 -8.42 -6.09 -0.82
CA ARG A 19 -7.36 -5.26 -0.24
C ARG A 19 -6.47 -6.15 0.64
N PRO A 20 -5.14 -6.03 0.56
CA PRO A 20 -4.25 -6.80 1.42
C PRO A 20 -4.51 -6.47 2.89
N THR A 21 -4.34 -7.46 3.77
CA THR A 21 -4.48 -7.25 5.22
C THR A 21 -3.25 -6.53 5.78
N LEU A 22 -3.34 -6.00 7.01
CA LEU A 22 -2.18 -5.41 7.67
C LEU A 22 -1.07 -6.44 7.84
N ASP A 23 -1.40 -7.66 8.24
CA ASP A 23 -0.41 -8.74 8.40
C ASP A 23 0.23 -9.16 7.06
N GLU A 24 -0.50 -9.02 5.95
CA GLU A 24 0.04 -9.25 4.60
C GLU A 24 1.05 -8.15 4.20
N ILE A 25 0.91 -6.95 4.75
CA ILE A 25 1.79 -5.80 4.49
C ILE A 25 2.98 -5.79 5.47
N PHE A 26 2.74 -6.07 6.75
CA PHE A 26 3.68 -5.84 7.85
C PHE A 26 4.21 -7.12 8.50
N GLY A 27 3.63 -8.28 8.17
CA GLY A 27 3.90 -9.54 8.87
C GLY A 27 3.07 -9.69 10.15
N ASP A 28 3.11 -10.89 10.72
CA ASP A 28 2.45 -11.29 11.97
C ASP A 28 3.39 -11.26 13.18
N VAL A 29 4.71 -11.32 12.95
CA VAL A 29 5.74 -11.38 13.98
C VAL A 29 6.63 -10.14 13.91
N LEU A 30 6.74 -9.45 15.06
CA LEU A 30 7.72 -8.38 15.24
C LEU A 30 9.12 -8.96 15.38
N PRO A 31 10.17 -8.25 14.90
CA PRO A 31 11.54 -8.69 15.10
C PRO A 31 11.91 -8.71 16.59
N ASP A 32 12.73 -9.69 16.98
CA ASP A 32 13.24 -9.85 18.35
C ASP A 32 14.17 -8.72 18.81
N THR A 33 14.70 -7.94 17.86
CA THR A 33 15.63 -6.84 18.09
C THR A 33 15.12 -5.56 17.46
N THR A 34 15.34 -4.45 18.14
CA THR A 34 15.05 -3.12 17.61
C THR A 34 16.14 -2.67 16.65
N THR A 35 15.90 -1.58 15.90
CA THR A 35 16.91 -1.04 14.98
C THR A 35 18.20 -0.62 15.68
N ASP A 36 18.14 -0.16 16.92
CA ASP A 36 19.33 0.25 17.69
C ASP A 36 20.19 -0.93 18.17
N GLU A 37 19.61 -2.13 18.32
CA GLU A 37 20.32 -3.34 18.72
C GLU A 37 20.91 -4.13 17.54
N ARG A 38 20.43 -3.89 16.33
CA ARG A 38 20.91 -4.58 15.11
C ARG A 38 22.21 -3.97 14.61
N ASP A 39 23.09 -4.82 14.08
CA ASP A 39 24.31 -4.38 13.42
C ASP A 39 23.94 -3.43 12.26
N PRO A 40 24.59 -2.25 12.13
CA PRO A 40 24.36 -1.32 11.04
C PRO A 40 24.98 -1.87 9.75
N SER A 41 24.43 -3.00 9.26
CA SER A 41 24.62 -3.39 7.87
C SER A 41 24.22 -2.18 7.01
N PRO A 42 25.01 -1.84 5.97
CA PRO A 42 24.79 -0.63 5.20
C PRO A 42 23.47 -0.72 4.42
N THR A 43 22.37 -0.41 5.10
CA THR A 43 21.16 0.07 4.44
C THR A 43 21.57 1.38 3.82
N GLN A 44 21.56 1.44 2.49
CA GLN A 44 21.82 2.66 1.73
C GLN A 44 21.02 3.79 2.38
N PRO A 45 21.67 4.85 2.90
CA PRO A 45 20.93 5.97 3.47
C PRO A 45 19.97 6.51 2.40
N PRO A 46 18.75 6.95 2.78
CA PRO A 46 17.85 7.58 1.83
C PRO A 46 18.61 8.71 1.12
N THR A 47 18.54 8.72 -0.22
CA THR A 47 19.27 9.70 -1.02
C THR A 47 18.79 11.10 -0.70
N ASP A 48 19.64 12.11 -0.95
CA ASP A 48 19.26 13.51 -0.80
C ASP A 48 18.00 13.84 -1.62
N ASP A 49 17.83 13.18 -2.77
CA ASP A 49 16.63 13.25 -3.60
C ASP A 49 15.36 12.86 -2.83
N TRP A 50 15.39 11.76 -2.06
CA TRP A 50 14.21 11.36 -1.27
C TRP A 50 13.84 12.44 -0.26
N TYR A 51 14.83 13.05 0.40
CA TYR A 51 14.59 14.12 1.36
C TYR A 51 13.97 15.35 0.69
N HIS A 52 14.49 15.82 -0.45
CA HIS A 52 13.94 16.97 -1.17
C HIS A 52 12.49 16.75 -1.64
N HIS A 53 12.14 15.52 -2.03
CA HIS A 53 10.78 15.18 -2.47
C HIS A 53 9.77 15.05 -1.31
N ASN A 54 10.24 14.77 -0.09
CA ASN A 54 9.38 14.48 1.07
C ASN A 54 9.49 15.53 2.19
N ARG A 55 10.33 16.55 2.02
CA ARG A 55 10.48 17.64 2.97
C ARG A 55 9.16 18.41 3.10
N PRO A 56 8.63 18.61 4.32
CA PRO A 56 7.40 19.37 4.50
C PRO A 56 7.60 20.84 4.10
N PRO A 57 6.56 21.50 3.58
CA PRO A 57 6.66 22.82 2.94
C PRO A 57 7.14 23.94 3.87
N HIS A 58 7.04 23.75 5.19
CA HIS A 58 7.47 24.74 6.20
C HIS A 58 8.92 24.58 6.66
N HIS A 59 9.68 23.62 6.13
CA HIS A 59 11.05 23.40 6.59
C HIS A 59 12.08 24.36 5.99
N GLY A 60 11.73 25.20 5.00
CA GLY A 60 12.59 26.24 4.45
C GLY A 60 12.24 27.59 5.06
N GLY A 61 12.95 27.98 6.11
CA GLY A 61 13.03 29.40 6.48
C GLY A 61 13.69 30.21 5.38
#